data_AF-A0A256BJX1-F1
#
_entry.id   AF-A0A256BJX1-F1
#
_cell.length_a   1.000
_cell.length_b   1.000
_cell.length_c   1.000
_cell.angle_alpha   90.00
_cell.angle_beta   90.00
_cell.angle_gamma   90.00
#
_symmetry.space_group_name_H-M   'P 1'
#
loop_
_entity.id
_entity.type
_entity.pdbx_description
1 polymer ?
#
loop_
_entity_poly.entity_id
_entity_poly.type
_entity_poly.pdbx_seq_one_letter_code
_entity_poly.pdbx_strand_id
1 'polypeptide(L)'
;MEFSQLQSTTAICPSLFNAATAQDGILSRIRLPAGLITSTQCEVLTAVVNKFGNGEIQITNRANLQIRTSQALTKEALLDLQDYGLASSNESTDGLRNMMASPSAGIDAHAKINTIPLVKAWNFYLLQHPELAILSNKFSICFDGSEAIRVSDRPNDICLVATEINGEIYFDLHLGLGDRGDSPAPVGVLVPQKQVLEVLAALTEVYRQYTEQKLEQKTHSRSRPPRLRELLHDWGVEKYLALVTKKLGYALRPSPLAPLPLGERGTRSLEVYEHLGIHSQKQSGLFYIGVVVPLGRLTSQQLTGLSNLAKQYGGGALRLTPWQNLLITDIAKADLEKVKQEILNLGLYILANHPYAAIAACSGYKGCKSAHTDTQADAKQVAAYLENCIQLDHPINIHFSGCEKSCAQHHPSDIAVVGMGGINTETYRVYVGDGDSNFGREIYTDYDAKNLPALIEQLLQNYQYQRRDSTQTFREFVNQQS
;
A
#
# COMPACT_ATOMS: atom_id res chain seq x y z
N MET A 1 10.44 -30.07 -14.60
CA MET A 1 11.43 -29.08 -14.13
C MET A 1 11.37 -29.07 -12.61
N GLU A 2 12.48 -29.37 -11.94
CA GLU A 2 12.56 -29.43 -10.48
C GLU A 2 12.51 -28.02 -9.85
N PHE A 3 11.60 -27.81 -8.91
CA PHE A 3 11.34 -26.52 -8.23
C PHE A 3 12.39 -26.14 -7.16
N SER A 4 13.54 -26.80 -7.11
CA SER A 4 14.60 -26.52 -6.12
C SER A 4 15.35 -25.19 -6.36
N GLN A 5 15.03 -24.46 -7.43
CA GLN A 5 15.70 -23.21 -7.81
C GLN A 5 14.94 -21.92 -7.44
N LEU A 6 13.84 -21.97 -6.68
CA LEU A 6 13.09 -20.76 -6.28
C LEU A 6 13.81 -19.83 -5.28
N GLN A 7 15.07 -20.10 -4.95
CA GLN A 7 15.88 -19.23 -4.09
C GLN A 7 16.57 -18.14 -4.93
N SER A 8 15.86 -17.03 -5.19
CA SER A 8 16.51 -15.88 -5.83
C SER A 8 17.48 -15.19 -4.87
N THR A 9 18.75 -15.12 -5.28
CA THR A 9 19.83 -14.37 -4.61
C THR A 9 19.88 -12.89 -5.02
N THR A 10 18.93 -12.43 -5.83
CA THR A 10 18.76 -11.01 -6.19
C THR A 10 17.48 -10.49 -5.53
N ALA A 11 17.44 -9.21 -5.14
CA ALA A 11 16.29 -8.60 -4.46
C ALA A 11 15.06 -8.47 -5.41
N ILE A 12 14.48 -9.60 -5.78
CA ILE A 12 13.23 -9.73 -6.52
C ILE A 12 12.09 -9.48 -5.52
N CYS A 13 11.09 -8.70 -5.93
CA CYS A 13 9.89 -8.53 -5.10
C CYS A 13 9.23 -9.90 -4.93
N PRO A 14 8.96 -10.37 -3.70
CA PRO A 14 8.40 -11.71 -3.50
C PRO A 14 7.04 -11.83 -4.19
N SER A 15 6.74 -13.06 -4.63
CA SER A 15 5.44 -13.48 -5.15
C SER A 15 5.09 -14.87 -4.58
N LEU A 16 3.97 -15.48 -4.98
CA LEU A 16 3.65 -16.84 -4.54
C LEU A 16 4.60 -17.86 -5.19
N PHE A 17 4.83 -17.72 -6.50
CA PHE A 17 5.73 -18.61 -7.25
C PHE A 17 7.21 -18.28 -7.10
N ASN A 18 7.54 -17.05 -6.68
CA ASN A 18 8.92 -16.63 -6.42
C ASN A 18 9.02 -16.06 -5.00
N ALA A 19 8.88 -16.95 -4.01
CA ALA A 19 8.98 -16.59 -2.61
C ALA A 19 10.41 -16.14 -2.23
N ALA A 20 10.53 -15.24 -1.27
CA ALA A 20 11.84 -14.71 -0.84
C ALA A 20 12.22 -15.23 0.54
N THR A 21 13.46 -15.67 0.71
CA THR A 21 14.00 -16.01 2.04
C THR A 21 14.25 -14.73 2.84
N ALA A 22 13.65 -14.65 4.04
CA ALA A 22 13.89 -13.61 5.02
C ALA A 22 14.46 -14.21 6.31
N GLN A 23 14.67 -13.36 7.32
CA GLN A 23 15.18 -13.79 8.63
C GLN A 23 14.15 -14.61 9.42
N ASP A 24 12.86 -14.33 9.23
CA ASP A 24 11.70 -14.95 9.90
C ASP A 24 11.02 -16.05 9.06
N GLY A 25 11.72 -16.58 8.05
CA GLY A 25 11.22 -17.65 7.17
C GLY A 25 11.00 -17.19 5.73
N ILE A 26 10.14 -17.92 5.02
CA ILE A 26 9.86 -17.70 3.59
C ILE A 26 8.70 -16.71 3.45
N LEU A 27 8.95 -15.64 2.71
CA LEU A 27 7.98 -14.60 2.38
C LEU A 27 7.27 -14.91 1.07
N SER A 28 5.97 -15.10 1.14
CA SER A 28 5.12 -15.13 -0.05
C SER A 28 4.18 -13.92 -0.06
N ARG A 29 4.01 -13.32 -1.23
CA ARG A 29 3.12 -12.17 -1.45
C ARG A 29 1.99 -12.59 -2.38
N ILE A 30 0.76 -12.33 -1.97
CA ILE A 30 -0.47 -12.60 -2.70
C ILE A 30 -0.94 -11.29 -3.32
N ARG A 31 -0.98 -11.23 -4.65
CA ARG A 31 -1.46 -10.04 -5.37
C ARG A 31 -2.98 -10.02 -5.39
N LEU A 32 -3.60 -8.95 -4.91
CA LEU A 32 -5.06 -8.80 -4.86
C LEU A 32 -5.48 -7.58 -5.67
N PRO A 33 -5.93 -7.72 -6.94
CA PRO A 33 -6.37 -6.59 -7.75
C PRO A 33 -7.40 -5.73 -7.00
N ALA A 34 -7.16 -4.42 -6.93
CA ALA A 34 -7.94 -3.44 -6.15
C ALA A 34 -8.03 -3.72 -4.63
N GLY A 35 -7.18 -4.60 -4.10
CA GLY A 35 -7.21 -4.99 -2.69
C GLY A 35 -8.41 -5.85 -2.30
N LEU A 36 -9.13 -6.43 -3.26
CA LEU A 36 -10.33 -7.21 -3.00
C LEU A 36 -9.98 -8.66 -2.68
N ILE A 37 -10.55 -9.19 -1.58
CA ILE A 37 -10.50 -10.61 -1.24
C ILE A 37 -11.89 -11.07 -0.79
N THR A 38 -12.41 -12.10 -1.45
CA THR A 38 -13.73 -12.68 -1.14
C THR A 38 -13.68 -13.56 0.10
N SER A 39 -14.83 -13.79 0.74
CA SER A 39 -14.87 -14.66 1.92
C SER A 39 -14.36 -16.08 1.65
N THR A 40 -14.66 -16.64 0.47
CA THR A 40 -14.14 -17.95 0.03
C THR A 40 -12.61 -17.94 -0.12
N GLN A 41 -12.05 -16.87 -0.69
CA GLN A 41 -10.60 -16.73 -0.77
C GLN A 41 -9.94 -16.59 0.61
N CYS A 42 -10.60 -15.90 1.56
CA CYS A 42 -10.12 -15.85 2.94
C CYS A 42 -10.09 -17.24 3.60
N GLU A 43 -11.11 -18.08 3.38
CA GLU A 43 -11.17 -19.45 3.90
C GLU A 43 -9.97 -20.29 3.40
N VAL A 44 -9.69 -20.25 2.09
CA VAL A 44 -8.55 -20.94 1.46
C VAL A 44 -7.21 -20.42 1.99
N LEU A 45 -7.06 -19.09 2.08
CA LEU A 45 -5.84 -18.49 2.61
C LEU A 45 -5.59 -18.87 4.07
N THR A 46 -6.62 -18.85 4.91
CA THR A 46 -6.53 -19.28 6.31
C THR A 46 -6.06 -20.73 6.42
N ALA A 47 -6.57 -21.63 5.58
CA ALA A 47 -6.12 -23.02 5.56
C ALA A 47 -4.63 -23.14 5.23
N VAL A 48 -4.14 -22.40 4.24
CA VAL A 48 -2.72 -22.35 3.87
C VAL A 48 -1.87 -21.79 5.02
N VAL A 49 -2.29 -20.68 5.62
CA VAL A 49 -1.56 -20.01 6.70
C VAL A 49 -1.49 -20.87 7.96
N ASN A 50 -2.56 -21.57 8.31
CA ASN A 50 -2.56 -22.48 9.46
C ASN A 50 -1.70 -23.72 9.22
N LYS A 51 -1.60 -24.19 7.97
CA LYS A 51 -0.84 -25.39 7.62
C LYS A 51 0.65 -25.13 7.46
N PHE A 52 1.04 -24.02 6.83
CA PHE A 52 2.42 -23.73 6.45
C PHE A 52 3.04 -22.55 7.18
N GLY A 53 2.22 -21.67 7.75
CA GLY A 53 2.64 -20.42 8.37
C GLY A 53 2.57 -20.44 9.89
N ASN A 54 2.71 -19.24 10.46
CA ASN A 54 2.66 -19.00 11.90
C ASN A 54 1.28 -18.50 12.37
N GLY A 55 0.24 -18.63 11.54
CA GLY A 55 -1.08 -18.09 11.85
C GLY A 55 -1.25 -16.58 11.61
N GLU A 56 -0.23 -15.88 11.10
CA GLU A 56 -0.32 -14.45 10.80
C GLU A 56 -0.38 -14.16 9.30
N ILE A 57 -1.16 -13.14 8.95
CA ILE A 57 -1.27 -12.56 7.61
C ILE A 57 -1.02 -11.07 7.71
N GLN A 58 -0.18 -10.52 6.82
CA GLN A 58 0.14 -9.09 6.81
C GLN A 58 -0.46 -8.38 5.59
N ILE A 59 -1.25 -7.34 5.83
CA ILE A 59 -1.69 -6.37 4.82
C ILE A 59 -0.54 -5.42 4.52
N THR A 60 -0.24 -5.30 3.23
CA THR A 60 0.86 -4.46 2.74
C THR A 60 0.38 -3.07 2.36
N ASN A 61 1.34 -2.16 2.20
CA ASN A 61 1.09 -0.78 1.79
C ASN A 61 0.66 -0.58 0.32
N ARG A 62 0.30 -1.67 -0.36
CA ARG A 62 -0.27 -1.74 -1.71
C ARG A 62 -1.52 -2.63 -1.78
N ALA A 63 -2.17 -2.83 -0.62
CA ALA A 63 -3.37 -3.65 -0.49
C ALA A 63 -3.18 -5.12 -0.98
N ASN A 64 -1.96 -5.66 -0.88
CA ASN A 64 -1.69 -7.10 -1.00
C ASN A 64 -1.68 -7.77 0.37
N LEU A 65 -1.65 -9.10 0.37
CA LEU A 65 -1.33 -9.90 1.54
C LEU A 65 0.08 -10.48 1.47
N GLN A 66 0.69 -10.65 2.63
CA GLN A 66 1.95 -11.35 2.84
C GLN A 66 1.75 -12.43 3.90
N ILE A 67 2.34 -13.60 3.65
CA ILE A 67 2.37 -14.70 4.60
C ILE A 67 3.82 -15.12 4.82
N ARG A 68 4.09 -15.56 6.06
CA ARG A 68 5.38 -16.12 6.47
C ARG A 68 5.22 -17.61 6.70
N THR A 69 6.05 -18.40 6.05
CA THR A 69 6.04 -19.86 6.19
C THR A 69 7.41 -20.38 6.60
N SER A 70 7.43 -21.51 7.31
CA SER A 70 8.70 -22.18 7.69
C SER A 70 9.39 -22.84 6.49
N GLN A 71 8.61 -23.20 5.47
CA GLN A 71 9.05 -23.84 4.23
C GLN A 71 8.29 -23.28 3.03
N ALA A 72 8.80 -23.51 1.82
CA ALA A 72 8.12 -23.09 0.60
C ALA A 72 6.75 -23.81 0.49
N LEU A 73 5.76 -23.13 -0.09
CA LEU A 73 4.46 -23.74 -0.36
C LEU A 73 4.63 -24.92 -1.33
N THR A 74 3.86 -25.99 -1.10
CA THR A 74 3.85 -27.14 -2.02
C THR A 74 3.16 -26.77 -3.33
N LYS A 75 3.40 -27.57 -4.37
CA LYS A 75 2.76 -27.37 -5.67
C LYS A 75 1.23 -27.43 -5.56
N GLU A 76 0.70 -28.36 -4.76
CA GLU A 76 -0.73 -28.50 -4.54
C GLU A 76 -1.31 -27.24 -3.88
N ALA A 77 -0.63 -26.69 -2.87
CA ALA A 77 -1.09 -25.45 -2.22
C ALA A 77 -1.06 -24.25 -3.18
N LEU A 78 -0.07 -24.18 -4.08
CA LEU A 78 0.00 -23.13 -5.10
C LEU A 78 -1.12 -23.28 -6.15
N LEU A 79 -1.42 -24.51 -6.58
CA LEU A 79 -2.53 -24.80 -7.49
C LEU A 79 -3.89 -24.45 -6.85
N ASP A 80 -4.10 -24.82 -5.59
CA ASP A 80 -5.30 -24.43 -4.84
C ASP A 80 -5.43 -22.89 -4.81
N LEU A 81 -4.35 -22.16 -4.51
CA LEU A 81 -4.37 -20.70 -4.55
C LEU A 81 -4.67 -20.13 -5.95
N GLN A 82 -4.21 -20.79 -7.03
CA GLN A 82 -4.56 -20.40 -8.40
C GLN A 82 -6.04 -20.63 -8.71
N ASP A 83 -6.59 -21.79 -8.33
CA ASP A 83 -7.98 -22.16 -8.62
C ASP A 83 -8.98 -21.19 -7.99
N TYR A 84 -8.65 -20.63 -6.82
CA TYR A 84 -9.45 -19.59 -6.16
C TYR A 84 -9.05 -18.15 -6.54
N GLY A 85 -8.13 -17.97 -7.50
CA GLY A 85 -7.71 -16.66 -8.01
C GLY A 85 -6.89 -15.81 -7.02
N LEU A 86 -6.25 -16.43 -6.04
CA LEU A 86 -5.28 -15.79 -5.12
C LEU A 86 -3.87 -15.75 -5.72
N ALA A 87 -3.62 -16.52 -6.77
CA ALA A 87 -2.38 -16.53 -7.52
C ALA A 87 -2.66 -16.27 -9.00
N SER A 88 -1.69 -15.72 -9.73
CA SER A 88 -1.81 -15.59 -11.19
C SER A 88 -1.93 -16.98 -11.83
N SER A 89 -2.85 -17.15 -12.79
CA SER A 89 -2.91 -18.38 -13.60
C SER A 89 -1.67 -18.54 -14.49
N ASN A 90 -0.90 -17.47 -14.65
CA ASN A 90 0.41 -17.48 -15.29
C ASN A 90 1.50 -17.12 -14.26
N GLU A 91 2.32 -18.10 -13.90
CA GLU A 91 3.37 -17.97 -12.88
C GLU A 91 4.38 -16.86 -13.19
N SER A 92 4.66 -16.63 -14.49
CA SER A 92 5.67 -15.65 -14.93
C SER A 92 5.28 -14.20 -14.63
N THR A 93 3.97 -13.90 -14.62
CA THR A 93 3.45 -12.54 -14.39
C THR A 93 3.03 -12.30 -12.93
N ASP A 94 3.06 -13.33 -12.08
CA ASP A 94 2.70 -13.26 -10.65
C ASP A 94 3.58 -12.27 -9.87
N GLY A 95 4.83 -12.08 -10.32
CA GLY A 95 5.79 -11.16 -9.74
C GLY A 95 5.43 -9.68 -9.90
N LEU A 96 4.66 -9.31 -10.93
CA LEU A 96 4.24 -7.93 -11.19
C LEU A 96 3.45 -7.37 -10.00
N ARG A 97 3.54 -6.05 -9.74
CA ARG A 97 2.84 -5.49 -8.57
C ARG A 97 1.34 -5.48 -8.76
N ASN A 98 0.69 -5.16 -7.64
CA ASN A 98 -0.73 -4.90 -7.61
C ASN A 98 -1.13 -3.68 -8.44
N MET A 99 -2.36 -3.75 -8.92
CA MET A 99 -3.09 -2.70 -9.61
C MET A 99 -3.99 -2.05 -8.56
N MET A 100 -3.60 -0.87 -8.10
CA MET A 100 -4.30 -0.21 -7.00
C MET A 100 -5.53 0.54 -7.53
N ALA A 101 -6.57 0.56 -6.71
CA ALA A 101 -7.72 1.44 -6.82
C ALA A 101 -8.12 1.87 -5.41
N SER A 102 -8.95 2.89 -5.30
CA SER A 102 -9.50 3.28 -4.00
C SER A 102 -10.21 2.09 -3.36
N PRO A 103 -10.03 1.82 -2.05
CA PRO A 103 -10.82 0.81 -1.36
C PRO A 103 -12.32 1.16 -1.36
N SER A 104 -12.67 2.43 -1.54
CA SER A 104 -14.05 2.91 -1.66
C SER A 104 -14.58 2.95 -3.11
N ALA A 105 -13.79 2.48 -4.08
CA ALA A 105 -14.18 2.47 -5.49
C ALA A 105 -15.56 1.79 -5.69
N GLY A 106 -16.45 2.49 -6.38
CA GLY A 106 -17.81 2.03 -6.66
C GLY A 106 -18.82 2.21 -5.52
N ILE A 107 -18.41 2.63 -4.32
CA ILE A 107 -19.32 2.90 -3.18
C ILE A 107 -19.21 4.34 -2.65
N ASP A 108 -18.12 5.05 -2.93
CA ASP A 108 -17.96 6.45 -2.58
C ASP A 108 -18.92 7.36 -3.39
N ALA A 109 -19.52 8.34 -2.71
CA ALA A 109 -20.44 9.32 -3.29
C ALA A 109 -19.73 10.42 -4.11
N HIS A 110 -18.45 10.69 -3.83
CA HIS A 110 -17.62 11.64 -4.58
C HIS A 110 -17.00 11.02 -5.84
N ALA A 111 -17.01 9.69 -5.96
CA ALA A 111 -16.44 8.97 -7.10
C ALA A 111 -17.08 9.42 -8.42
N LYS A 112 -16.25 9.87 -9.37
CA LYS A 112 -16.69 10.16 -10.74
C LYS A 112 -17.02 8.88 -11.49
N ILE A 113 -16.26 7.81 -11.25
CA ILE A 113 -16.40 6.52 -11.92
C ILE A 113 -15.98 5.37 -11.01
N ASN A 114 -16.67 4.23 -11.14
CA ASN A 114 -16.21 2.99 -10.52
C ASN A 114 -15.01 2.43 -11.31
N THR A 115 -13.83 2.38 -10.70
CA THR A 115 -12.59 1.89 -11.32
C THR A 115 -12.38 0.38 -11.21
N ILE A 116 -13.16 -0.35 -10.40
CA ILE A 116 -13.05 -1.81 -10.25
C ILE A 116 -13.13 -2.57 -11.60
N PRO A 117 -14.03 -2.22 -12.54
CA PRO A 117 -14.05 -2.85 -13.86
C PRO A 117 -12.75 -2.67 -14.65
N LEU A 118 -12.10 -1.50 -14.54
CA LEU A 118 -10.83 -1.23 -15.23
C LEU A 118 -9.69 -2.07 -14.64
N VAL A 119 -9.65 -2.19 -13.31
CA VAL A 119 -8.68 -3.07 -12.63
C VAL A 119 -8.87 -4.52 -13.07
N LYS A 120 -10.11 -5.02 -13.14
CA LYS A 120 -10.41 -6.39 -13.60
C LYS A 120 -9.98 -6.59 -15.05
N ALA A 121 -10.31 -5.64 -15.93
CA ALA A 121 -9.95 -5.71 -17.35
C ALA A 121 -8.44 -5.72 -17.53
N TRP A 122 -7.70 -4.89 -16.79
CA TRP A 122 -6.25 -4.85 -16.86
C TRP A 122 -5.60 -6.11 -16.25
N ASN A 123 -6.14 -6.64 -15.14
CA ASN A 123 -5.68 -7.92 -14.61
C ASN A 123 -5.88 -9.04 -15.64
N PHE A 124 -7.02 -9.10 -16.31
CA PHE A 124 -7.27 -10.06 -17.39
C PHE A 124 -6.29 -9.86 -18.56
N TYR A 125 -6.01 -8.62 -18.95
CA TYR A 125 -4.99 -8.32 -19.96
C TYR A 125 -3.63 -8.91 -19.59
N LEU A 126 -3.15 -8.71 -18.35
CA LEU A 126 -1.87 -9.28 -17.91
C LEU A 126 -1.82 -10.82 -17.97
N LEU A 127 -2.96 -11.51 -17.76
CA LEU A 127 -3.02 -12.97 -17.87
C LEU A 127 -2.85 -13.45 -19.32
N GLN A 128 -3.28 -12.66 -20.30
CA GLN A 128 -3.21 -12.98 -21.73
C GLN A 128 -1.90 -12.56 -22.40
N HIS A 129 -1.01 -11.85 -21.69
CA HIS A 129 0.23 -11.29 -22.23
C HIS A 129 1.46 -11.74 -21.41
N PRO A 130 1.84 -13.03 -21.48
CA PRO A 130 3.00 -13.59 -20.76
C PRO A 130 4.32 -12.85 -21.03
N GLU A 131 4.48 -12.27 -22.21
CA GLU A 131 5.66 -11.50 -22.61
C GLU A 131 5.93 -10.28 -21.72
N LEU A 132 4.93 -9.83 -20.95
CA LEU A 132 5.08 -8.76 -19.96
C LEU A 132 5.85 -9.18 -18.70
N ALA A 133 6.13 -10.48 -18.52
CA ALA A 133 6.93 -10.99 -17.41
C ALA A 133 8.37 -10.46 -17.40
N ILE A 134 8.87 -9.97 -18.54
CA ILE A 134 10.20 -9.35 -18.64
C ILE A 134 10.31 -8.01 -17.90
N LEU A 135 9.17 -7.36 -17.62
CA LEU A 135 9.13 -6.09 -16.93
C LEU A 135 9.60 -6.23 -15.47
N SER A 136 9.96 -5.10 -14.86
CA SER A 136 10.30 -5.13 -13.44
C SER A 136 9.11 -5.59 -12.58
N ASN A 137 9.33 -6.54 -11.66
CA ASN A 137 8.35 -6.93 -10.62
C ASN A 137 7.91 -5.78 -9.71
N LYS A 138 8.51 -4.60 -9.88
CA LYS A 138 8.12 -3.38 -9.18
C LYS A 138 7.23 -2.45 -10.01
N PHE A 139 6.99 -2.76 -11.29
CA PHE A 139 6.06 -2.05 -12.16
C PHE A 139 4.65 -2.04 -11.57
N SER A 140 4.06 -0.86 -11.44
CA SER A 140 2.85 -0.61 -10.68
C SER A 140 1.91 0.37 -11.39
N ILE A 141 0.62 0.06 -11.33
CA ILE A 141 -0.45 0.84 -11.96
C ILE A 141 -1.49 1.21 -10.91
N CYS A 142 -2.06 2.41 -11.05
CA CYS A 142 -3.12 2.94 -10.21
C CYS A 142 -4.27 3.47 -11.06
N PHE A 143 -5.50 3.12 -10.69
CA PHE A 143 -6.74 3.67 -11.22
C PHE A 143 -7.46 4.40 -10.09
N ASP A 144 -7.56 5.72 -10.18
CA ASP A 144 -8.22 6.56 -9.18
C ASP A 144 -9.50 7.14 -9.78
N GLY A 145 -10.64 6.93 -9.12
CA GLY A 145 -11.95 7.38 -9.55
C GLY A 145 -12.30 8.80 -9.10
N SER A 146 -11.33 9.53 -8.52
CA SER A 146 -11.54 10.76 -7.76
C SER A 146 -12.46 10.56 -6.56
N GLU A 147 -12.36 9.40 -5.91
CA GLU A 147 -12.94 9.16 -4.60
C GLU A 147 -12.41 10.18 -3.54
N ALA A 148 -13.09 10.29 -2.40
CA ALA A 148 -12.56 11.02 -1.25
C ALA A 148 -11.30 10.31 -0.72
N ILE A 149 -11.36 8.97 -0.64
CA ILE A 149 -10.22 8.14 -0.27
C ILE A 149 -9.38 7.86 -1.52
N ARG A 150 -8.41 8.72 -1.79
CA ARG A 150 -7.55 8.61 -2.98
C ARG A 150 -6.39 7.65 -2.77
N VAL A 151 -5.95 7.06 -3.87
CA VAL A 151 -4.74 6.22 -3.93
C VAL A 151 -3.74 6.75 -4.96
N SER A 152 -4.10 7.83 -5.66
CA SER A 152 -3.25 8.54 -6.62
C SER A 152 -2.04 9.22 -5.97
N ASP A 153 -2.10 9.53 -4.67
CA ASP A 153 -1.00 10.05 -3.85
C ASP A 153 0.08 8.97 -3.53
N ARG A 154 -0.20 7.70 -3.87
CA ARG A 154 0.73 6.60 -3.63
C ARG A 154 1.72 6.48 -4.79
N PRO A 155 2.99 6.09 -4.52
CA PRO A 155 3.96 5.87 -5.56
C PRO A 155 3.53 4.76 -6.54
N ASN A 156 3.42 5.11 -7.82
CA ASN A 156 3.10 4.21 -8.92
C ASN A 156 3.94 4.57 -10.16
N ASP A 157 4.10 3.63 -11.08
CA ASP A 157 4.78 3.93 -12.35
C ASP A 157 3.81 4.65 -13.31
N ILE A 158 2.55 4.21 -13.35
CA ILE A 158 1.46 4.82 -14.12
C ILE A 158 0.25 5.02 -13.21
N CYS A 159 -0.34 6.21 -13.22
CA CYS A 159 -1.61 6.48 -12.56
C CYS A 159 -2.59 7.15 -13.53
N LEU A 160 -3.83 6.69 -13.52
CA LEU A 160 -4.94 7.21 -14.31
C LEU A 160 -5.96 7.77 -13.32
N VAL A 161 -6.13 9.09 -13.31
CA VAL A 161 -6.99 9.79 -12.35
C VAL A 161 -8.23 10.31 -13.06
N ALA A 162 -9.41 9.86 -12.64
CA ALA A 162 -10.66 10.25 -13.26
C ALA A 162 -10.92 11.75 -13.07
N THR A 163 -11.21 12.44 -14.16
CA THR A 163 -11.56 13.86 -14.19
C THR A 163 -12.78 14.07 -15.08
N GLU A 164 -13.49 15.16 -14.88
CA GLU A 164 -14.69 15.48 -15.63
C GLU A 164 -14.51 16.80 -16.35
N ILE A 165 -14.77 16.79 -17.66
CA ILE A 165 -14.65 17.95 -18.53
C ILE A 165 -15.91 18.02 -19.37
N ASN A 166 -16.67 19.11 -19.21
CA ASN A 166 -17.93 19.35 -19.92
C ASN A 166 -18.94 18.19 -19.79
N GLY A 167 -19.02 17.57 -18.59
CA GLY A 167 -19.93 16.46 -18.30
C GLY A 167 -19.47 15.09 -18.80
N GLU A 168 -18.28 14.99 -19.42
CA GLU A 168 -17.68 13.73 -19.85
C GLU A 168 -16.52 13.33 -18.95
N ILE A 169 -16.39 12.03 -18.69
CA ILE A 169 -15.33 11.47 -17.85
C ILE A 169 -14.12 11.09 -18.69
N TYR A 170 -12.97 11.61 -18.28
CA TYR A 170 -11.65 11.28 -18.81
C TYR A 170 -10.76 10.76 -17.67
N PHE A 171 -9.61 10.19 -18.03
CA PHE A 171 -8.53 9.91 -17.09
C PHE A 171 -7.33 10.78 -17.42
N ASP A 172 -6.92 11.62 -16.48
CA ASP A 172 -5.66 12.35 -16.57
C ASP A 172 -4.51 11.36 -16.32
N LEU A 173 -3.54 11.34 -17.22
CA LEU A 173 -2.40 10.44 -17.17
C LEU A 173 -1.28 11.05 -16.33
N HIS A 174 -0.84 10.29 -15.32
CA HIS A 174 0.27 10.63 -14.46
C HIS A 174 1.35 9.55 -14.53
N LEU A 175 2.62 9.96 -14.55
CA LEU A 175 3.78 9.06 -14.59
C LEU A 175 4.68 9.27 -13.38
N GLY A 176 5.25 8.19 -12.87
CA GLY A 176 6.23 8.21 -11.77
C GLY A 176 7.59 8.77 -12.20
N LEU A 177 7.70 10.10 -12.25
CA LEU A 177 8.91 10.84 -12.67
C LEU A 177 9.90 11.10 -11.52
N GLY A 178 9.40 11.20 -10.29
CA GLY A 178 10.18 11.60 -9.13
C GLY A 178 11.05 10.51 -8.50
N ASP A 179 11.66 10.87 -7.38
CA ASP A 179 12.48 9.99 -6.57
C ASP A 179 11.64 8.89 -5.92
N ARG A 180 12.34 7.93 -5.28
CA ARG A 180 11.65 6.85 -4.57
C ARG A 180 10.74 7.44 -3.48
N GLY A 181 9.43 7.21 -3.62
CA GLY A 181 8.42 7.66 -2.66
C GLY A 181 7.54 8.80 -3.18
N ASP A 182 7.88 9.38 -4.34
CA ASP A 182 7.09 10.46 -4.92
C ASP A 182 5.81 9.93 -5.59
N SER A 183 4.76 10.74 -5.49
CA SER A 183 3.53 10.55 -6.24
C SER A 183 3.80 10.74 -7.74
N PRO A 184 3.08 10.02 -8.62
CA PRO A 184 3.09 10.29 -10.05
C PRO A 184 2.73 11.76 -10.35
N ALA A 185 3.34 12.32 -11.39
CA ALA A 185 3.09 13.68 -11.84
C ALA A 185 2.30 13.70 -13.16
N PRO A 186 1.41 14.69 -13.38
CA PRO A 186 0.64 14.80 -14.61
C PRO A 186 1.55 15.04 -15.81
N VAL A 187 1.24 14.38 -16.94
CA VAL A 187 2.03 14.52 -18.19
C VAL A 187 1.27 15.21 -19.32
N GLY A 188 0.15 15.88 -19.00
CA GLY A 188 -0.62 16.67 -19.96
C GLY A 188 -1.39 15.84 -20.98
N VAL A 189 -1.79 14.61 -20.63
CA VAL A 189 -2.55 13.71 -21.51
C VAL A 189 -3.85 13.28 -20.83
N LEU A 190 -4.97 13.42 -21.56
CA LEU A 190 -6.25 12.85 -21.19
C LEU A 190 -6.54 11.59 -21.99
N VAL A 191 -7.09 10.60 -21.30
CA VAL A 191 -7.51 9.34 -21.89
C VAL A 191 -9.02 9.21 -21.75
N PRO A 192 -9.79 9.19 -22.85
CA PRO A 192 -11.21 8.86 -22.82
C PRO A 192 -11.43 7.51 -22.14
N GLN A 193 -12.50 7.38 -21.33
CA GLN A 193 -12.79 6.14 -20.58
C GLN A 193 -12.72 4.88 -21.46
N LYS A 194 -13.24 4.95 -22.69
CA LYS A 194 -13.27 3.81 -23.64
C LYS A 194 -11.89 3.38 -24.15
N GLN A 195 -10.89 4.26 -24.07
CA GLN A 195 -9.53 4.03 -24.57
C GLN A 195 -8.53 3.66 -23.46
N VAL A 196 -8.95 3.67 -22.19
CA VAL A 196 -8.05 3.46 -21.04
C VAL A 196 -7.19 2.21 -21.16
N LEU A 197 -7.82 1.07 -21.49
CA LEU A 197 -7.13 -0.22 -21.62
C LEU A 197 -6.16 -0.24 -22.79
N GLU A 198 -6.55 0.34 -23.92
CA GLU A 198 -5.72 0.41 -25.13
C GLU A 198 -4.48 1.29 -24.91
N VAL A 199 -4.66 2.47 -24.32
CA VAL A 199 -3.56 3.38 -23.99
C VAL A 199 -2.62 2.76 -22.96
N LEU A 200 -3.16 2.11 -21.92
CA LEU A 200 -2.34 1.44 -20.90
C LEU A 200 -1.55 0.26 -21.48
N ALA A 201 -2.15 -0.51 -22.38
CA ALA A 201 -1.47 -1.57 -23.13
C ALA A 201 -0.31 -1.00 -23.97
N ALA A 202 -0.53 0.10 -24.71
CA ALA A 202 0.50 0.73 -25.51
C ALA A 202 1.65 1.32 -24.67
N LEU A 203 1.33 2.00 -23.56
CA LEU A 203 2.32 2.48 -22.57
C LEU A 203 3.21 1.33 -22.08
N THR A 204 2.58 0.22 -21.70
CA THR A 204 3.27 -0.95 -21.15
C THR A 204 4.11 -1.66 -22.20
N GLU A 205 3.63 -1.76 -23.44
CA GLU A 205 4.34 -2.38 -24.55
C GLU A 205 5.58 -1.58 -24.98
N VAL A 206 5.50 -0.25 -25.01
CA VAL A 206 6.69 0.59 -25.26
C VAL A 206 7.73 0.43 -24.15
N TYR A 207 7.29 0.26 -22.89
CA TYR A 207 8.19 -0.05 -21.77
C TYR A 207 8.81 -1.46 -21.88
N ARG A 208 8.05 -2.44 -22.37
CA ARG A 208 8.55 -3.79 -22.67
C ARG A 208 9.66 -3.75 -23.71
N GLN A 209 9.45 -3.04 -24.82
CA GLN A 209 10.46 -2.89 -25.89
C GLN A 209 11.75 -2.22 -25.40
N TYR A 210 11.64 -1.18 -24.57
CA TYR A 210 12.80 -0.58 -23.92
C TYR A 210 13.54 -1.57 -23.01
N THR A 211 12.78 -2.38 -22.27
CA THR A 211 13.33 -3.40 -21.37
C THR A 211 14.09 -4.47 -22.15
N GLU A 212 13.55 -4.97 -23.26
CA GLU A 212 14.23 -5.90 -24.17
C GLU A 212 15.57 -5.32 -24.66
N GLN A 213 15.53 -4.10 -25.22
CA GLN A 213 16.74 -3.42 -25.74
C GLN A 213 17.83 -3.29 -24.66
N LYS A 214 17.47 -2.93 -23.42
CA LYS A 214 18.44 -2.77 -22.33
C LYS A 214 19.00 -4.09 -21.82
N LEU A 215 18.23 -5.18 -21.90
CA LEU A 215 18.68 -6.50 -21.50
C LEU A 215 19.61 -7.12 -22.55
N GLU A 216 19.33 -6.92 -23.84
CA GLU A 216 20.19 -7.37 -24.96
C GLU A 216 21.56 -6.67 -24.98
N GLN A 217 21.60 -5.38 -24.66
CA GLN A 217 22.84 -4.58 -24.67
C GLN A 217 23.83 -4.94 -23.54
N LYS A 218 23.40 -5.70 -22.51
CA LYS A 218 24.24 -6.03 -21.34
C LYS A 218 24.71 -7.48 -21.42
N THR A 219 25.95 -7.68 -21.86
CA THR A 219 26.63 -8.97 -22.08
C THR A 219 27.06 -9.75 -20.83
N HIS A 220 26.67 -9.36 -19.60
CA HIS A 220 27.09 -10.06 -18.37
C HIS A 220 25.95 -10.43 -17.41
N SER A 221 26.15 -11.59 -16.77
CA SER A 221 25.35 -12.23 -15.72
C SER A 221 24.91 -11.27 -14.61
N ARG A 222 23.59 -11.26 -14.33
CA ARG A 222 22.84 -10.46 -13.31
C ARG A 222 22.36 -9.06 -13.72
N SER A 223 21.78 -8.91 -14.91
CA SER A 223 20.97 -7.74 -15.23
C SER A 223 19.55 -7.86 -14.63
N ARG A 224 19.12 -6.87 -13.84
CA ARG A 224 17.70 -6.72 -13.47
C ARG A 224 16.95 -5.99 -14.59
N PRO A 225 15.64 -6.22 -14.77
CA PRO A 225 14.83 -5.36 -15.61
C PRO A 225 14.92 -3.88 -15.16
N PRO A 226 15.08 -2.91 -16.08
CA PRO A 226 15.05 -1.49 -15.77
C PRO A 226 13.65 -1.09 -15.28
N ARG A 227 13.54 -0.05 -14.46
CA ARG A 227 12.25 0.53 -14.02
C ARG A 227 11.69 1.50 -15.07
N LEU A 228 10.39 1.76 -15.04
CA LEU A 228 9.79 2.76 -15.93
C LEU A 228 10.44 4.15 -15.75
N ARG A 229 10.74 4.56 -14.51
CA ARG A 229 11.50 5.81 -14.28
C ARG A 229 12.86 5.87 -14.97
N GLU A 230 13.54 4.73 -15.15
CA GLU A 230 14.80 4.68 -15.90
C GLU A 230 14.55 4.87 -17.40
N LEU A 231 13.42 4.39 -17.94
CA LEU A 231 12.97 4.74 -19.29
C LEU A 231 12.70 6.24 -19.40
N LEU A 232 11.94 6.81 -18.46
CA LEU A 232 11.55 8.22 -18.49
C LEU A 232 12.76 9.15 -18.34
N HIS A 233 13.77 8.77 -17.56
CA HIS A 233 15.04 9.47 -17.47
C HIS A 233 15.83 9.39 -18.79
N ASP A 234 15.94 8.21 -19.40
CA ASP A 234 16.75 8.00 -20.61
C ASP A 234 16.12 8.58 -21.88
N TRP A 235 14.79 8.50 -22.02
CA TRP A 235 14.07 8.92 -23.22
C TRP A 235 13.36 10.26 -23.06
N GLY A 236 13.03 10.67 -21.84
CA GLY A 236 12.10 11.77 -21.60
C GLY A 236 10.64 11.35 -21.82
N VAL A 237 9.73 12.10 -21.22
CA VAL A 237 8.28 11.88 -21.34
C VAL A 237 7.80 12.08 -22.78
N GLU A 238 8.27 13.13 -23.46
CA GLU A 238 7.84 13.47 -24.82
C GLU A 238 8.12 12.33 -25.81
N LYS A 239 9.35 11.80 -25.81
CA LYS A 239 9.71 10.68 -26.68
C LYS A 239 8.92 9.42 -26.34
N TYR A 240 8.72 9.14 -25.05
CA TYR A 240 7.92 8.00 -24.61
C TYR A 240 6.49 8.10 -25.14
N LEU A 241 5.82 9.24 -24.97
CA LEU A 241 4.46 9.47 -25.46
C LEU A 241 4.37 9.48 -26.99
N ALA A 242 5.41 9.94 -27.70
CA ALA A 242 5.47 9.86 -29.15
C ALA A 242 5.52 8.41 -29.67
N LEU A 243 6.29 7.54 -29.00
CA LEU A 243 6.35 6.11 -29.33
C LEU A 243 5.01 5.41 -29.01
N VAL A 244 4.36 5.80 -27.91
CA VAL A 244 3.02 5.30 -27.55
C VAL A 244 1.99 5.73 -28.60
N THR A 245 2.01 7.00 -29.01
CA THR A 245 1.17 7.53 -30.09
C THR A 245 1.37 6.76 -31.40
N LYS A 246 2.62 6.47 -31.76
CA LYS A 246 2.94 5.64 -32.94
C LYS A 246 2.38 4.21 -32.81
N LYS A 247 2.41 3.63 -31.61
CA LYS A 247 1.87 2.29 -31.33
C LYS A 247 0.33 2.25 -31.41
N LEU A 248 -0.33 3.30 -30.94
CA LEU A 248 -1.80 3.44 -30.98
C LEU A 248 -2.33 3.73 -32.38
N GLY A 249 -1.55 4.40 -33.23
CA GLY A 249 -1.99 4.83 -34.56
C GLY A 249 -2.90 6.06 -34.55
N TYR A 250 -3.12 6.68 -33.38
CA TYR A 250 -3.83 7.94 -33.22
C TYR A 250 -3.16 8.82 -32.16
N ALA A 251 -3.37 10.14 -32.26
CA ALA A 251 -2.78 11.11 -31.33
C ALA A 251 -3.42 11.02 -29.94
N LEU A 252 -2.58 10.99 -28.90
CA LEU A 252 -3.04 11.18 -27.52
C LEU A 252 -3.63 12.58 -27.35
N ARG A 253 -4.73 12.67 -26.59
CA ARG A 253 -5.44 13.93 -26.38
C ARG A 253 -4.69 14.79 -25.35
N PRO A 254 -4.34 16.05 -25.66
CA PRO A 254 -3.78 16.97 -24.67
C PRO A 254 -4.77 17.28 -23.54
N SER A 255 -4.26 17.38 -22.32
CA SER A 255 -5.03 17.82 -21.16
C SER A 255 -5.13 19.35 -21.14
N PRO A 256 -6.34 19.94 -21.07
CA PRO A 256 -6.51 21.37 -20.86
C PRO A 256 -6.38 21.76 -19.38
N LEU A 257 -6.20 20.78 -18.48
CA LEU A 257 -6.11 21.01 -17.04
C LEU A 257 -4.73 21.53 -16.70
N ALA A 258 -4.67 22.52 -15.80
CA ALA A 258 -3.43 22.87 -15.15
C ALA A 258 -2.92 21.63 -14.39
N PRO A 259 -1.61 21.34 -14.42
CA PRO A 259 -1.05 20.24 -13.65
C PRO A 259 -1.34 20.49 -12.16
N LEU A 260 -2.24 19.68 -11.58
CA LEU A 260 -2.47 19.66 -10.16
C LEU A 260 -1.62 18.54 -9.55
N PRO A 261 -0.67 18.85 -8.66
CA PRO A 261 0.07 17.80 -7.97
C PRO A 261 -0.91 16.95 -7.15
N LEU A 262 -0.77 15.62 -7.19
CA LEU A 262 -1.59 14.66 -6.44
C LEU A 262 -1.25 14.62 -4.94
N GLY A 263 -0.70 15.72 -4.42
CA GLY A 263 -0.08 15.86 -3.10
C GLY A 263 1.43 16.13 -3.20
N GLU A 264 1.92 17.14 -2.50
CA GLU A 264 3.35 17.34 -2.29
C GLU A 264 3.84 16.44 -1.14
N ARG A 265 5.16 16.17 -1.09
CA ARG A 265 5.77 15.63 0.14
C ARG A 265 5.52 16.62 1.27
N GLY A 266 4.58 16.31 2.17
CA GLY A 266 4.35 17.08 3.38
C GLY A 266 3.05 17.88 3.43
N THR A 267 2.30 18.02 2.34
CA THR A 267 0.97 18.67 2.33
C THR A 267 -0.14 17.67 2.67
N ARG A 268 0.06 16.87 3.72
CA ARG A 268 -0.94 15.88 4.13
C ARG A 268 -2.09 16.59 4.84
N SER A 269 -3.27 16.55 4.22
CA SER A 269 -4.53 16.89 4.88
C SER A 269 -4.78 15.94 6.06
N LEU A 270 -5.48 16.42 7.11
CA LEU A 270 -5.97 15.60 8.23
C LEU A 270 -6.89 14.44 7.77
N GLU A 271 -7.36 14.48 6.53
CA GLU A 271 -8.31 13.55 5.89
C GLU A 271 -7.76 12.11 5.63
N VAL A 272 -6.49 11.85 5.93
CA VAL A 272 -5.78 10.59 5.56
C VAL A 272 -6.34 9.31 6.19
N TYR A 273 -7.04 9.45 7.31
CA TYR A 273 -7.61 8.33 8.05
C TYR A 273 -9.14 8.31 8.00
N GLU A 274 -9.73 9.10 7.09
CA GLU A 274 -11.18 9.12 6.86
C GLU A 274 -11.72 7.82 6.27
N HIS A 275 -10.86 6.88 5.85
CA HIS A 275 -11.31 5.54 5.52
C HIS A 275 -11.66 4.69 6.75
N LEU A 276 -11.27 5.11 7.96
CA LEU A 276 -11.56 4.40 9.22
C LEU A 276 -12.87 4.85 9.84
N GLY A 277 -13.56 3.95 10.54
CA GLY A 277 -14.84 4.22 11.18
C GLY A 277 -16.03 3.92 10.28
N ILE A 278 -17.20 4.44 10.64
CA ILE A 278 -18.47 4.17 9.94
C ILE A 278 -18.75 5.30 8.95
N HIS A 279 -19.00 4.94 7.70
CA HIS A 279 -19.24 5.90 6.62
C HIS A 279 -20.40 5.48 5.73
N SER A 280 -21.20 6.43 5.28
CA SER A 280 -22.28 6.18 4.33
C SER A 280 -21.72 5.89 2.94
N GLN A 281 -22.32 4.92 2.25
CA GLN A 281 -22.07 4.70 0.83
C GLN A 281 -23.04 5.53 -0.03
N LYS A 282 -22.74 5.65 -1.33
CA LYS A 282 -23.67 6.25 -2.30
C LYS A 282 -24.97 5.46 -2.45
N GLN A 283 -24.94 4.15 -2.18
CA GLN A 283 -26.13 3.31 -2.14
C GLN A 283 -26.93 3.63 -0.87
N SER A 284 -28.17 4.10 -1.05
CA SER A 284 -29.02 4.52 0.07
C SER A 284 -29.17 3.42 1.13
N GLY A 285 -28.94 3.78 2.40
CA GLY A 285 -29.07 2.88 3.54
C GLY A 285 -27.89 1.93 3.78
N LEU A 286 -26.89 1.92 2.90
CA LEU A 286 -25.67 1.11 3.04
C LEU A 286 -24.49 1.96 3.55
N PHE A 287 -23.65 1.29 4.32
CA PHE A 287 -22.48 1.85 4.99
C PHE A 287 -21.28 0.93 4.81
N TYR A 288 -20.08 1.49 4.97
CA TYR A 288 -18.88 0.70 5.21
C TYR A 288 -18.31 0.99 6.60
N ILE A 289 -17.59 0.01 7.14
CA ILE A 289 -16.79 0.14 8.35
C ILE A 289 -15.33 -0.05 7.99
N GLY A 290 -14.51 0.99 8.19
CA GLY A 290 -13.06 0.89 8.14
C GLY A 290 -12.49 0.38 9.46
N VAL A 291 -11.76 -0.72 9.37
CA VAL A 291 -11.20 -1.46 10.50
C VAL A 291 -9.70 -1.17 10.59
N VAL A 292 -9.30 -0.71 11.78
CA VAL A 292 -7.90 -0.58 12.17
C VAL A 292 -7.32 -1.97 12.39
N VAL A 293 -6.27 -2.28 11.65
CA VAL A 293 -5.51 -3.53 11.77
C VAL A 293 -4.14 -3.19 12.36
N PRO A 294 -3.87 -3.56 13.62
CA PRO A 294 -2.59 -3.27 14.28
C PRO A 294 -1.38 -3.69 13.42
N LEU A 295 -0.58 -2.70 12.98
CA LEU A 295 0.61 -2.89 12.14
C LEU A 295 0.34 -3.66 10.82
N GLY A 296 -0.92 -3.69 10.38
CA GLY A 296 -1.37 -4.48 9.25
C GLY A 296 -1.34 -5.98 9.46
N ARG A 297 -1.22 -6.48 10.69
CA ARG A 297 -1.17 -7.92 10.97
C ARG A 297 -2.52 -8.43 11.48
N LEU A 298 -3.01 -9.50 10.85
CA LEU A 298 -4.17 -10.26 11.26
C LEU A 298 -3.75 -11.66 11.65
N THR A 299 -4.32 -12.18 12.72
CA THR A 299 -4.31 -13.64 12.93
C THR A 299 -5.27 -14.31 11.93
N SER A 300 -5.07 -15.60 11.68
CA SER A 300 -5.97 -16.39 10.84
C SER A 300 -7.39 -16.43 11.40
N GLN A 301 -7.55 -16.40 12.73
CA GLN A 301 -8.84 -16.26 13.39
C GLN A 301 -9.49 -14.90 13.12
N GLN A 302 -8.73 -13.81 13.19
CA GLN A 302 -9.23 -12.47 12.88
C GLN A 302 -9.65 -12.35 11.41
N LEU A 303 -8.83 -12.85 10.47
CA LEU A 303 -9.18 -12.86 9.05
C LEU A 303 -10.47 -13.65 8.79
N THR A 304 -10.62 -14.81 9.45
CA THR A 304 -11.84 -15.63 9.36
C THR A 304 -13.05 -14.91 9.93
N GLY A 305 -12.92 -14.28 11.10
CA GLY A 305 -13.98 -13.49 11.71
C GLY A 305 -14.45 -12.33 10.82
N LEU A 306 -13.51 -11.53 10.31
CA LEU A 306 -13.81 -10.43 9.39
C LEU A 306 -14.46 -10.92 8.08
N SER A 307 -13.95 -12.02 7.53
CA SER A 307 -14.53 -12.67 6.35
C SER A 307 -15.98 -13.10 6.56
N ASN A 308 -16.29 -13.67 7.74
CA ASN A 308 -17.65 -14.07 8.11
C ASN A 308 -18.57 -12.86 8.25
N LEU A 309 -18.09 -11.75 8.84
CA LEU A 309 -18.85 -10.51 8.92
C LEU A 309 -19.16 -9.94 7.53
N ALA A 310 -18.17 -9.93 6.63
CA ALA A 310 -18.38 -9.50 5.24
C ALA A 310 -19.40 -10.38 4.51
N LYS A 311 -19.36 -11.71 4.73
CA LYS A 311 -20.30 -12.68 4.13
C LYS A 311 -21.73 -12.53 4.66
N GLN A 312 -21.86 -12.27 5.96
CA GLN A 312 -23.15 -12.27 6.65
C GLN A 312 -23.88 -10.92 6.55
N TYR A 313 -23.15 -9.81 6.71
CA TYR A 313 -23.73 -8.47 6.83
C TYR A 313 -23.34 -7.51 5.70
N GLY A 314 -22.37 -7.88 4.86
CA GLY A 314 -21.81 -7.01 3.83
C GLY A 314 -21.83 -7.61 2.43
N GLY A 315 -20.95 -7.09 1.58
CA GLY A 315 -20.85 -7.49 0.17
C GLY A 315 -20.14 -8.82 -0.11
N GLY A 316 -19.80 -9.61 0.90
CA GLY A 316 -19.10 -10.89 0.76
C GLY A 316 -17.61 -10.79 0.42
N ALA A 317 -17.02 -9.59 0.52
CA ALA A 317 -15.59 -9.37 0.30
C ALA A 317 -15.05 -8.31 1.26
N LEU A 318 -13.78 -8.48 1.64
CA LEU A 318 -12.99 -7.46 2.34
C LEU A 318 -12.27 -6.59 1.32
N ARG A 319 -12.12 -5.30 1.64
CA ARG A 319 -11.35 -4.36 0.81
C ARG A 319 -10.14 -3.88 1.56
N LEU A 320 -8.97 -4.42 1.23
CA LEU A 320 -7.71 -4.04 1.83
C LEU A 320 -7.30 -2.64 1.38
N THR A 321 -6.65 -1.91 2.28
CA THR A 321 -6.21 -0.53 2.02
C THR A 321 -4.68 -0.46 1.88
N PRO A 322 -4.14 0.52 1.15
CA PRO A 322 -2.69 0.77 1.11
C PRO A 322 -2.14 1.37 2.41
N TRP A 323 -3.00 1.66 3.39
CA TRP A 323 -2.64 2.06 4.75
C TRP A 323 -2.68 0.87 5.72
N GLN A 324 -2.60 -0.36 5.20
CA GLN A 324 -2.50 -1.59 5.97
C GLN A 324 -3.72 -1.90 6.85
N ASN A 325 -4.85 -1.24 6.57
CA ASN A 325 -6.15 -1.46 7.18
C ASN A 325 -7.09 -2.18 6.18
N LEU A 326 -8.36 -2.39 6.53
CA LEU A 326 -9.36 -2.92 5.61
C LEU A 326 -10.75 -2.31 5.81
N LEU A 327 -11.62 -2.44 4.82
CA LEU A 327 -13.03 -2.07 4.89
C LEU A 327 -13.92 -3.33 4.82
N ILE A 328 -15.00 -3.32 5.60
CA ILE A 328 -16.18 -4.16 5.38
C ILE A 328 -17.27 -3.27 4.79
N THR A 329 -17.74 -3.58 3.59
CA THR A 329 -18.68 -2.72 2.84
C THR A 329 -20.06 -3.34 2.74
N ASP A 330 -21.01 -2.51 2.31
CA ASP A 330 -22.40 -2.89 2.00
C ASP A 330 -23.18 -3.35 3.23
N ILE A 331 -22.85 -2.78 4.40
CA ILE A 331 -23.52 -3.04 5.67
C ILE A 331 -24.78 -2.19 5.78
N ALA A 332 -25.91 -2.82 6.05
CA ALA A 332 -27.15 -2.10 6.29
C ALA A 332 -27.09 -1.30 7.60
N LYS A 333 -27.73 -0.12 7.64
CA LYS A 333 -27.75 0.74 8.83
C LYS A 333 -28.15 0.01 10.13
N ALA A 334 -29.09 -0.93 10.04
CA ALA A 334 -29.60 -1.69 11.18
C ALA A 334 -28.55 -2.65 11.79
N ASP A 335 -27.57 -3.08 11.01
CA ASP A 335 -26.55 -4.05 11.42
C ASP A 335 -25.26 -3.38 11.94
N LEU A 336 -25.10 -2.07 11.76
CA LEU A 336 -23.86 -1.34 12.06
C LEU A 336 -23.34 -1.57 13.47
N GLU A 337 -24.19 -1.41 14.50
CA GLU A 337 -23.72 -1.57 15.88
C GLU A 337 -23.33 -3.02 16.17
N LYS A 338 -24.06 -3.99 15.60
CA LYS A 338 -23.73 -5.41 15.74
C LYS A 338 -22.37 -5.73 15.10
N VAL A 339 -22.15 -5.32 13.86
CA VAL A 339 -20.89 -5.56 13.15
C VAL A 339 -19.72 -4.89 13.88
N LYS A 340 -19.91 -3.66 14.37
CA LYS A 340 -18.93 -2.95 15.20
C LYS A 340 -18.56 -3.74 16.46
N GLN A 341 -19.55 -4.25 17.22
CA GLN A 341 -19.25 -5.04 18.41
C GLN A 341 -18.51 -6.35 18.09
N GLU A 342 -18.86 -7.02 16.99
CA GLU A 342 -18.13 -8.23 16.57
C GLU A 342 -16.68 -7.92 16.14
N ILE A 343 -16.42 -6.78 15.50
CA ILE A 343 -15.05 -6.32 15.21
C ILE A 343 -14.25 -6.13 16.51
N LEU A 344 -14.85 -5.49 17.53
CA LEU A 344 -14.22 -5.30 18.83
C LEU A 344 -13.95 -6.65 19.54
N ASN A 345 -14.87 -7.61 19.45
CA ASN A 345 -14.70 -8.96 19.99
C ASN A 345 -13.55 -9.73 19.34
N LEU A 346 -13.18 -9.39 18.10
CA LEU A 346 -12.00 -9.92 17.41
C LEU A 346 -10.69 -9.24 17.86
N GLY A 347 -10.75 -8.29 18.79
CA GLY A 347 -9.60 -7.51 19.26
C GLY A 347 -9.09 -6.52 18.22
N LEU A 348 -10.00 -5.98 17.40
CA LEU A 348 -9.72 -4.98 16.37
C LEU A 348 -10.47 -3.69 16.67
N TYR A 349 -10.07 -2.58 16.03
CA TYR A 349 -10.60 -1.26 16.33
C TYR A 349 -11.19 -0.62 15.07
N ILE A 350 -11.99 0.43 15.23
CA ILE A 350 -12.56 1.19 14.11
C ILE A 350 -12.29 2.69 14.19
N LEU A 351 -11.79 3.18 15.32
CA LEU A 351 -11.64 4.62 15.54
C LEU A 351 -10.35 5.15 14.92
N ALA A 352 -10.45 6.21 14.13
CA ALA A 352 -9.30 6.85 13.48
C ALA A 352 -8.29 7.45 14.48
N ASN A 353 -8.73 7.80 15.68
CA ASN A 353 -7.88 8.32 16.75
C ASN A 353 -7.27 7.23 17.66
N HIS A 354 -7.51 5.95 17.36
CA HIS A 354 -6.83 4.87 18.06
C HIS A 354 -5.32 4.90 17.73
N PRO A 355 -4.39 4.68 18.69
CA PRO A 355 -2.95 4.72 18.41
C PRO A 355 -2.52 3.84 17.21
N TYR A 356 -3.05 2.61 17.11
CA TYR A 356 -2.78 1.72 15.97
C TYR A 356 -3.24 2.24 14.60
N ALA A 357 -4.17 3.21 14.53
CA ALA A 357 -4.70 3.72 13.26
C ALA A 357 -3.61 4.34 12.37
N ALA A 358 -2.61 4.96 13.00
CA ALA A 358 -1.59 5.78 12.37
C ALA A 358 -0.16 5.35 12.71
N ILE A 359 0.03 4.16 13.29
CA ILE A 359 1.36 3.60 13.55
C ILE A 359 1.72 2.62 12.43
N ALA A 360 2.87 2.84 11.80
CA ALA A 360 3.44 1.93 10.80
C ALA A 360 4.84 1.47 11.23
N ALA A 361 5.14 0.19 11.02
CA ALA A 361 6.45 -0.38 11.34
C ALA A 361 6.98 -1.24 10.19
N CYS A 362 8.29 -1.16 9.92
CA CYS A 362 8.93 -2.08 8.98
C CYS A 362 9.11 -3.47 9.62
N SER A 363 9.64 -4.45 8.88
CA SER A 363 9.77 -5.83 9.38
C SER A 363 10.74 -6.01 10.57
N GLY A 364 11.55 -5.01 10.92
CA GLY A 364 12.57 -5.11 11.96
C GLY A 364 13.69 -6.12 11.65
N TYR A 365 14.65 -6.29 12.56
CA TYR A 365 15.77 -7.23 12.34
C TYR A 365 15.28 -8.68 12.21
N LYS A 366 14.16 -9.02 12.87
CA LYS A 366 13.52 -10.34 12.79
C LYS A 366 13.12 -10.71 11.37
N GLY A 367 12.72 -9.74 10.54
CA GLY A 367 12.33 -9.99 9.14
C GLY A 367 13.29 -9.42 8.09
N CYS A 368 14.23 -8.55 8.48
CA CYS A 368 15.09 -7.81 7.54
C CYS A 368 16.56 -7.78 8.00
N LYS A 369 17.47 -8.31 7.18
CA LYS A 369 18.92 -8.27 7.42
C LYS A 369 19.55 -6.88 7.51
N SER A 370 18.85 -5.84 7.04
CA SER A 370 19.35 -4.46 7.11
C SER A 370 18.86 -3.69 8.32
N ALA A 371 17.94 -4.25 9.11
CA ALA A 371 17.39 -3.57 10.27
C ALA A 371 18.22 -3.88 11.52
N HIS A 372 18.28 -2.91 12.42
CA HIS A 372 19.01 -2.97 13.68
C HIS A 372 18.11 -3.27 14.87
N THR A 373 16.81 -2.95 14.78
CA THR A 373 15.86 -3.05 15.89
C THR A 373 14.59 -3.86 15.54
N ASP A 374 13.89 -4.37 16.55
CA ASP A 374 12.60 -5.07 16.43
C ASP A 374 11.43 -4.09 16.37
N THR A 375 11.36 -3.38 15.25
CA THR A 375 10.35 -2.32 15.05
C THR A 375 8.90 -2.78 15.23
N GLN A 376 8.59 -4.05 14.97
CA GLN A 376 7.24 -4.57 15.13
C GLN A 376 6.87 -4.72 16.61
N ALA A 377 7.79 -5.26 17.43
CA ALA A 377 7.58 -5.38 18.86
C ALA A 377 7.50 -4.00 19.53
N ASP A 378 8.43 -3.10 19.20
CA ASP A 378 8.50 -1.76 19.79
C ASP A 378 7.27 -0.93 19.43
N ALA A 379 6.85 -0.91 18.16
CA ALA A 379 5.65 -0.21 17.74
C ALA A 379 4.39 -0.76 18.42
N LYS A 380 4.31 -2.08 18.61
CA LYS A 380 3.20 -2.72 19.34
C LYS A 380 3.18 -2.29 20.81
N GLN A 381 4.34 -2.25 21.46
CA GLN A 381 4.49 -1.82 22.85
C GLN A 381 4.09 -0.35 23.03
N VAL A 382 4.55 0.54 22.16
CA VAL A 382 4.17 1.96 22.19
C VAL A 382 2.67 2.12 22.02
N ALA A 383 2.07 1.49 21.00
CA ALA A 383 0.64 1.60 20.76
C ALA A 383 -0.23 1.10 21.95
N ALA A 384 0.11 -0.06 22.51
CA ALA A 384 -0.60 -0.63 23.66
C ALA A 384 -0.44 0.20 24.93
N TYR A 385 0.71 0.85 25.11
CA TYR A 385 0.93 1.80 26.20
C TYR A 385 0.06 3.05 26.02
N LEU A 386 0.08 3.66 24.83
CA LEU A 386 -0.70 4.87 24.53
C LEU A 386 -2.20 4.63 24.66
N GLU A 387 -2.71 3.46 24.27
CA GLU A 387 -4.14 3.09 24.40
C GLU A 387 -4.66 3.25 25.84
N ASN A 388 -3.81 3.07 26.84
CA ASN A 388 -4.17 3.15 28.26
C ASN A 388 -3.88 4.51 28.91
N CYS A 389 -3.03 5.34 28.28
CA CYS A 389 -2.50 6.55 28.91
C CYS A 389 -2.94 7.85 28.23
N ILE A 390 -3.39 7.80 26.96
CA ILE A 390 -3.78 9.00 26.23
C ILE A 390 -4.97 8.74 25.30
N GLN A 391 -5.94 9.65 25.34
CA GLN A 391 -6.95 9.77 24.28
C GLN A 391 -6.47 10.82 23.29
N LEU A 392 -6.34 10.43 22.03
CA LEU A 392 -6.00 11.34 20.95
C LEU A 392 -7.26 11.94 20.34
N ASP A 393 -7.22 13.22 19.99
CA ASP A 393 -8.31 13.84 19.22
C ASP A 393 -8.18 13.57 17.71
N HIS A 394 -6.95 13.44 17.23
CA HIS A 394 -6.61 13.18 15.85
C HIS A 394 -5.56 12.07 15.73
N PRO A 395 -5.57 11.28 14.65
CA PRO A 395 -4.49 10.34 14.36
C PRO A 395 -3.15 11.06 14.27
N ILE A 396 -2.15 10.57 15.01
CA ILE A 396 -0.77 11.05 14.91
C ILE A 396 0.07 9.97 14.23
N ASN A 397 0.71 10.33 13.12
CA ASN A 397 1.43 9.37 12.31
C ASN A 397 2.83 9.08 12.87
N ILE A 398 3.04 7.88 13.39
CA ILE A 398 4.31 7.44 14.00
C ILE A 398 4.88 6.28 13.18
N HIS A 399 6.09 6.45 12.65
CA HIS A 399 6.73 5.46 11.80
C HIS A 399 7.98 4.86 12.43
N PHE A 400 8.01 3.53 12.54
CA PHE A 400 9.16 2.76 13.04
C PHE A 400 9.92 2.11 11.88
N SER A 401 11.16 2.56 11.66
CA SER A 401 12.04 2.01 10.63
C SER A 401 13.33 1.49 11.26
N GLY A 402 13.62 0.20 11.13
CA GLY A 402 14.80 -0.39 11.76
C GLY A 402 16.15 0.00 11.15
N CYS A 403 16.15 0.81 10.08
CA CYS A 403 17.34 1.43 9.50
C CYS A 403 16.98 2.60 8.59
N GLU A 404 18.00 3.31 8.10
CA GLU A 404 17.89 4.52 7.25
C GLU A 404 17.20 4.29 5.88
N LYS A 405 17.00 3.03 5.46
CA LYS A 405 16.23 2.71 4.24
C LYS A 405 14.77 3.14 4.32
N SER A 406 14.28 3.41 5.53
CA SER A 406 12.96 3.94 5.84
C SER A 406 11.79 3.19 5.18
N CYS A 407 11.77 1.87 5.33
CA CYS A 407 10.74 1.05 4.68
C CYS A 407 9.32 1.32 5.21
N ALA A 408 9.16 1.79 6.45
CA ALA A 408 7.86 2.16 7.01
C ALA A 408 7.36 3.54 6.51
N GLN A 409 8.28 4.39 6.05
CA GLN A 409 8.00 5.75 5.63
C GLN A 409 8.12 5.87 4.11
N HIS A 410 7.00 6.06 3.42
CA HIS A 410 7.01 6.51 2.01
C HIS A 410 6.67 7.99 1.88
N HIS A 411 6.18 8.60 2.96
CA HIS A 411 5.83 10.02 3.09
C HIS A 411 6.23 10.49 4.48
N PRO A 412 6.44 11.81 4.70
CA PRO A 412 6.76 12.36 6.02
C PRO A 412 5.80 11.87 7.13
N SER A 413 6.34 11.63 8.32
CA SER A 413 5.59 11.24 9.52
C SER A 413 5.63 12.37 10.53
N ASP A 414 4.66 12.41 11.44
CA ASP A 414 4.68 13.38 12.56
C ASP A 414 5.84 13.06 13.51
N ILE A 415 6.04 11.76 13.76
CA ILE A 415 7.16 11.23 14.55
C ILE A 415 7.81 10.09 13.76
N ALA A 416 9.11 10.19 13.50
CA ALA A 416 9.90 9.09 12.92
C ALA A 416 10.83 8.48 13.98
N VAL A 417 10.81 7.15 14.09
CA VAL A 417 11.60 6.35 15.03
C VAL A 417 12.51 5.44 14.21
N VAL A 418 13.80 5.78 14.13
CA VAL A 418 14.77 5.16 13.21
C VAL A 418 15.83 4.37 13.98
N GLY A 419 15.83 3.04 13.82
CA GLY A 419 16.68 2.13 14.57
C GLY A 419 18.16 2.30 14.23
N MET A 420 19.00 2.25 15.26
CA MET A 420 20.45 2.30 15.19
C MET A 420 21.08 0.98 15.61
N GLY A 421 22.26 0.69 15.07
CA GLY A 421 23.07 -0.43 15.52
C GLY A 421 23.79 -0.09 16.83
N GLY A 422 23.29 -0.62 17.95
CA GLY A 422 23.95 -0.59 19.26
C GLY A 422 24.76 -1.87 19.53
N ILE A 423 25.77 -1.79 20.39
CA ILE A 423 26.62 -2.95 20.75
C ILE A 423 25.90 -3.91 21.71
N ASN A 424 25.01 -3.40 22.59
CA ASN A 424 24.36 -4.19 23.65
C ASN A 424 22.87 -3.88 23.90
N THR A 425 22.31 -2.82 23.30
CA THR A 425 20.89 -2.44 23.47
C THR A 425 20.34 -1.93 22.15
N GLU A 426 19.03 -2.12 21.94
CA GLU A 426 18.32 -1.55 20.81
C GLU A 426 18.06 -0.07 21.07
N THR A 427 18.53 0.80 20.18
CA THR A 427 18.36 2.25 20.31
C THR A 427 17.85 2.87 19.02
N TYR A 428 17.29 4.06 19.16
CA TYR A 428 16.62 4.78 18.10
C TYR A 428 17.04 6.25 18.05
N ARG A 429 17.13 6.77 16.83
CA ARG A 429 16.97 8.21 16.57
C ARG A 429 15.49 8.54 16.51
N VAL A 430 15.10 9.65 17.12
CA VAL A 430 13.71 10.14 17.11
C VAL A 430 13.67 11.50 16.43
N TYR A 431 12.80 11.62 15.45
CA TYR A 431 12.59 12.83 14.67
C TYR A 431 11.14 13.30 14.78
N VAL A 432 10.93 14.60 14.67
CA VAL A 432 9.61 15.23 14.62
C VAL A 432 9.53 16.28 13.52
N GLY A 433 8.31 16.49 13.01
CA GLY A 433 7.99 17.61 12.11
C GLY A 433 8.89 17.71 10.87
N ASP A 434 9.27 18.94 10.55
CA ASP A 434 10.14 19.27 9.42
C ASP A 434 11.60 19.45 9.85
N GLY A 435 12.52 19.14 8.93
CA GLY A 435 13.94 19.36 9.13
C GLY A 435 14.77 19.00 7.88
N ASP A 436 16.09 19.16 7.99
CA ASP A 436 17.03 18.95 6.87
C ASP A 436 17.14 17.49 6.43
N SER A 437 16.65 16.55 7.25
CA SER A 437 16.65 15.13 6.94
C SER A 437 15.30 14.69 6.35
N ASN A 438 15.31 13.58 5.60
CA ASN A 438 14.08 12.92 5.14
C ASN A 438 13.16 12.42 6.29
N PHE A 439 13.64 12.48 7.53
CA PHE A 439 12.92 12.03 8.73
C PHE A 439 12.34 13.18 9.56
N GLY A 440 12.68 14.43 9.26
CA GLY A 440 12.32 15.60 10.06
C GLY A 440 13.49 16.15 10.89
N ARG A 441 13.20 16.92 11.94
CA ARG A 441 14.19 17.42 12.90
C ARG A 441 14.47 16.37 13.97
N GLU A 442 15.75 16.03 14.13
CA GLU A 442 16.20 15.09 15.16
C GLU A 442 16.04 15.73 16.55
N ILE A 443 15.40 15.01 17.48
CA ILE A 443 15.26 15.43 18.88
C ILE A 443 15.98 14.49 19.85
N TYR A 444 16.26 13.25 19.43
CA TYR A 444 17.09 12.29 20.16
C TYR A 444 17.91 11.43 19.19
N THR A 445 19.17 11.13 19.52
CA THR A 445 20.06 10.34 18.66
C THR A 445 20.19 8.88 19.12
N ASP A 446 20.35 8.61 20.42
CA ASP A 446 20.62 7.28 20.96
C ASP A 446 19.64 6.92 22.08
N TYR A 447 18.36 6.90 21.72
CA TYR A 447 17.27 6.70 22.68
C TYR A 447 16.98 5.22 22.88
N ASP A 448 16.99 4.74 24.14
CA ASP A 448 16.71 3.34 24.47
C ASP A 448 15.27 2.98 24.08
N ALA A 449 15.13 1.89 23.30
CA ALA A 449 13.84 1.37 22.86
C ALA A 449 12.84 1.18 24.02
N LYS A 450 13.32 0.77 25.20
CA LYS A 450 12.47 0.53 26.38
C LYS A 450 11.77 1.77 26.90
N ASN A 451 12.34 2.95 26.65
CA ASN A 451 11.80 4.22 27.13
C ASN A 451 10.89 4.89 26.08
N LEU A 452 10.80 4.36 24.85
CA LEU A 452 9.99 4.95 23.78
C LEU A 452 8.54 5.19 24.18
N PRO A 453 7.83 4.27 24.87
CA PRO A 453 6.44 4.51 25.24
C PRO A 453 6.24 5.79 26.06
N ALA A 454 7.09 6.02 27.07
CA ALA A 454 7.03 7.21 27.91
C ALA A 454 7.41 8.49 27.15
N LEU A 455 8.41 8.42 26.25
CA LEU A 455 8.76 9.56 25.41
C LEU A 455 7.61 9.98 24.50
N ILE A 456 7.01 9.02 23.79
CA ILE A 456 5.92 9.30 22.86
C ILE A 456 4.71 9.84 23.61
N GLU A 457 4.36 9.29 24.77
CA GLU A 457 3.34 9.86 25.65
C GLU A 457 3.63 11.32 25.99
N GLN A 458 4.84 11.63 26.46
CA GLN A 458 5.23 13.00 26.83
C GLN A 458 5.12 13.97 25.65
N LEU A 459 5.56 13.57 24.45
CA LEU A 459 5.46 14.39 23.24
C LEU A 459 4.00 14.69 22.90
N LEU A 460 3.13 13.68 22.96
CA LEU A 460 1.71 13.81 22.62
C LEU A 460 0.93 14.60 23.68
N GLN A 461 1.22 14.39 24.97
CA GLN A 461 0.64 15.19 26.06
C GLN A 461 1.02 16.66 25.94
N ASN A 462 2.30 16.96 25.69
CA ASN A 462 2.77 18.33 25.47
C ASN A 462 2.07 18.98 24.27
N TYR A 463 1.93 18.25 23.17
CA TYR A 463 1.18 18.71 22.01
C TYR A 463 -0.29 19.02 22.36
N GLN A 464 -1.02 18.09 22.96
CA GLN A 464 -2.45 18.31 23.26
C GLN A 464 -2.68 19.43 24.29
N TYR A 465 -1.76 19.62 25.24
CA TYR A 465 -1.85 20.66 26.27
C TYR A 465 -1.43 22.06 25.78
N GLN A 466 -0.41 22.15 24.92
CA GLN A 466 0.20 23.43 24.52
C GLN A 466 -0.16 23.88 23.11
N ARG A 467 -0.82 23.04 22.28
CA ARG A 467 -1.32 23.48 20.98
C ARG A 467 -2.28 24.65 21.12
N ARG A 468 -2.24 25.56 20.15
CA ARG A 468 -3.06 26.78 20.10
C ARG A 468 -4.55 26.47 20.18
N ASP A 469 -4.98 25.44 19.46
CA ASP A 469 -6.36 24.97 19.36
C ASP A 469 -6.38 23.52 18.83
N SER A 470 -7.55 22.89 18.76
CA SER A 470 -7.70 21.49 18.31
C SER A 470 -7.40 21.28 16.83
N THR A 471 -7.40 22.33 16.01
CA THR A 471 -7.14 22.24 14.57
C THR A 471 -5.65 22.29 14.23
N GLN A 472 -4.81 22.81 15.12
CA GLN A 472 -3.37 22.80 14.95
C GLN A 472 -2.85 21.36 14.95
N THR A 473 -2.22 20.93 13.86
CA THR A 473 -1.63 19.59 13.72
C THR A 473 -0.38 19.43 14.59
N PHE A 474 0.01 18.18 14.89
CA PHE A 474 1.25 17.91 15.62
C PHE A 474 2.47 18.50 14.91
N ARG A 475 2.55 18.34 13.58
CA ARG A 475 3.62 18.90 12.75
C ARG A 475 3.71 20.42 12.84
N GLU A 476 2.60 21.14 12.70
CA GLU A 476 2.58 22.60 12.85
C GLU A 476 3.04 23.03 14.25
N PHE A 477 2.60 22.32 15.28
CA PHE A 477 2.99 22.59 16.66
C PHE A 477 4.51 22.45 16.88
N VAL A 478 5.10 21.32 16.49
CA VAL A 478 6.55 21.11 16.72
C VAL A 478 7.42 22.02 15.86
N ASN A 479 6.98 22.42 14.67
CA ASN A 479 7.71 23.34 13.81
C ASN A 479 7.74 24.78 14.35
N GLN A 480 6.75 25.18 15.14
CA GLN A 480 6.70 26.51 15.76
C GLN A 480 7.59 26.64 17.00
N GLN A 481 7.90 25.53 17.67
CA GLN A 481 8.77 25.50 18.85
C GLN A 481 10.27 25.42 18.51
N SER A 482 10.68 25.92 17.34
CA SER A 482 12.05 25.86 16.82
C SER A 482 12.99 26.86 17.48
#